data_AF-A0A5A4U7E7-F1
#
_entry.id   AF-A0A5A4U7E7-F1
#
_cell.length_a   1.000
_cell.length_b   1.000
_cell.length_c   1.000
_cell.angle_alpha   90.00
_cell.angle_beta   90.00
_cell.angle_gamma   90.00
#
_symmetry.space_group_name_H-M   'P 1'
#
loop_
_entity.id
_entity.type
_entity.pdbx_description
1 polymer ?
#
loop_
_entity_poly.entity_id
_entity_poly.type
_entity_poly.pdbx_seq_one_letter_code
_entity_poly.pdbx_strand_id
1 'polypeptide(L)'
;MLPIMESLDSFLSCKLSTYLLVPNSNQREVLSLSVTGINNLEFFVNYFNKYPLLGIKGKDFKHWEFVYHLILSKEHLTEVGKLKIRAIASEMKRIKKILI
;
A
#
# COMPACT_ATOMS: atom_id res chain seq x y z
N MET A 1 6.04 8.50 19.07
CA MET A 1 5.50 7.81 17.87
C MET A 1 5.41 6.30 18.04
N LEU A 2 6.27 5.65 18.84
CA LEU A 2 6.19 4.21 19.07
C LEU A 2 4.82 3.73 19.64
N PRO A 3 4.22 4.37 20.66
CA PRO A 3 2.95 3.88 21.22
C PRO A 3 1.78 3.88 20.23
N ILE A 4 1.72 4.88 19.34
CA ILE A 4 0.67 4.95 18.30
C ILE A 4 0.91 3.88 17.22
N MET A 5 2.17 3.57 16.89
CA MET A 5 2.50 2.56 15.90
C MET A 5 2.21 1.14 16.44
N GLU A 6 2.48 0.88 17.72
CA GLU A 6 2.11 -0.37 18.40
C GLU A 6 0.58 -0.52 18.48
N SER A 7 -0.14 0.56 18.77
CA SER A 7 -1.60 0.55 18.77
C SER A 7 -2.17 0.23 17.39
N LEU A 8 -1.58 0.81 16.33
CA LEU A 8 -1.97 0.52 14.95
C LEU A 8 -1.58 -0.90 14.53
N ASP A 9 -0.44 -1.41 14.97
CA ASP A 9 0.00 -2.79 14.73
C ASP A 9 -1.03 -3.79 15.27
N SER A 10 -1.45 -3.58 16.52
CA SER A 10 -2.48 -4.38 17.18
C SER A 10 -3.84 -4.26 16.47
N PHE A 11 -4.28 -3.04 16.15
CA PHE A 11 -5.57 -2.80 15.50
C PHE A 11 -5.65 -3.43 14.10
N LEU A 12 -4.58 -3.28 13.32
CA LEU A 12 -4.52 -3.73 11.93
C LEU A 12 -4.07 -5.18 11.78
N SER A 13 -3.68 -5.83 12.88
CA SER A 13 -3.08 -7.18 12.90
C SER A 13 -1.95 -7.30 11.87
N CYS A 14 -1.10 -6.28 11.80
CA CYS A 14 -0.02 -6.21 10.82
C CYS A 14 1.34 -6.47 11.48
N LYS A 15 2.43 -6.22 10.74
CA LYS A 15 3.79 -6.36 11.28
C LYS A 15 4.46 -5.00 11.37
N LEU A 16 4.70 -4.56 12.60
CA LEU A 16 5.58 -3.44 12.89
C LEU A 16 7.03 -3.80 12.62
N SER A 17 7.69 -2.91 11.87
CA SER A 17 9.08 -3.02 11.48
C SER A 17 9.78 -1.70 11.70
N THR A 18 11.06 -1.79 12.05
CA THR A 18 11.94 -0.64 12.23
C THR A 18 13.02 -0.70 11.18
N TYR A 19 13.31 0.43 10.54
CA TYR A 19 14.44 0.55 9.62
C TYR A 19 15.25 1.80 9.92
N LEU A 20 16.57 1.68 9.72
CA LEU A 20 17.50 2.79 9.84
C LEU A 20 17.64 3.46 8.47
N LEU A 21 17.24 4.72 8.38
CA LEU A 21 17.56 5.57 7.26
C LEU A 21 18.91 6.24 7.51
N VAL A 22 19.80 6.16 6.52
CA VAL A 22 21.10 6.86 6.55
C VAL A 22 21.20 7.84 5.37
N PRO A 23 20.51 8.99 5.39
CA PRO A 23 20.77 10.08 4.47
C PRO A 23 21.86 11.00 5.06
N ASN A 24 22.94 11.24 4.31
CA ASN A 24 23.96 12.27 4.58
C ASN A 24 24.34 12.43 6.07
N SER A 25 24.99 11.38 6.62
CA SER A 25 25.68 11.32 7.92
C SER A 25 24.87 11.40 9.23
N ASN A 26 23.53 11.42 9.21
CA ASN A 26 22.72 11.27 10.43
C ASN A 26 21.76 10.07 10.33
N GLN A 27 21.87 9.11 11.25
CA GLN A 27 20.96 7.97 11.33
C GLN A 27 19.58 8.43 11.82
N ARG A 28 18.52 8.04 11.11
CA ARG A 28 17.13 8.23 11.54
C ARG A 28 16.43 6.89 11.59
N GLU A 29 15.89 6.56 12.75
CA GLU A 29 15.02 5.40 12.91
C GLU A 29 13.62 5.72 12.39
N VAL A 30 13.05 4.84 11.59
CA VAL A 30 11.68 4.96 11.10
C VAL A 30 10.92 3.67 11.35
N LEU A 31 9.69 3.84 11.83
CA LEU A 31 8.74 2.78 12.07
C LEU A 31 7.84 2.63 10.84
N SER A 32 7.57 1.40 10.42
CA SER A 32 6.67 1.08 9.32
C SER A 32 5.81 -0.13 9.64
N LEU A 33 4.53 -0.03 9.30
CA LEU A 33 3.57 -1.12 9.30
C LEU A 33 3.43 -1.64 7.87
N SER A 34 3.58 -2.95 7.71
CA SER A 34 3.36 -3.60 6.42
C SER A 34 2.43 -4.79 6.57
N VAL A 35 1.59 -4.97 5.56
CA VAL A 35 0.66 -6.09 5.44
C VAL A 35 1.00 -6.82 4.17
N THR A 36 1.25 -8.11 4.29
CA THR A 36 1.54 -9.00 3.17
C THR A 36 0.63 -10.21 3.25
N GLY A 37 0.44 -10.88 2.10
CA GLY A 37 -0.46 -12.02 1.96
C GLY A 37 -1.88 -11.60 1.56
N ILE A 38 -2.40 -12.25 0.52
CA ILE A 38 -3.66 -11.86 -0.12
C ILE A 38 -4.86 -11.94 0.84
N ASN A 39 -4.86 -12.90 1.77
CA ASN A 39 -5.95 -13.09 2.73
C ASN A 39 -6.03 -11.96 3.74
N ASN A 40 -4.88 -11.42 4.17
CA ASN A 40 -4.82 -10.35 5.16
C ASN A 40 -5.27 -9.00 4.58
N LEU A 41 -5.27 -8.87 3.26
CA LEU A 41 -5.62 -7.63 2.56
C LEU A 41 -7.13 -7.38 2.49
N GLU A 42 -7.96 -8.41 2.65
CA GLU A 42 -9.43 -8.29 2.58
C GLU A 42 -9.97 -7.28 3.62
N PHE A 43 -9.42 -7.32 4.83
CA PHE A 43 -9.76 -6.36 5.90
C PHE A 43 -9.57 -4.91 5.43
N PHE A 44 -8.44 -4.61 4.78
CA PHE A 44 -8.11 -3.26 4.33
C PHE A 44 -9.00 -2.80 3.17
N VAL A 45 -9.31 -3.70 2.24
CA VAL A 45 -10.25 -3.42 1.15
C VAL A 45 -11.61 -3.04 1.73
N ASN A 46 -12.14 -3.86 2.64
CA ASN A 46 -13.42 -3.60 3.29
C ASN A 46 -13.41 -2.31 4.12
N TYR A 47 -12.33 -2.07 4.87
CA TYR A 47 -12.18 -0.89 5.70
C TYR A 47 -12.15 0.40 4.88
N PHE A 48 -11.32 0.49 3.84
CA PHE A 48 -11.21 1.69 3.00
C PHE A 48 -12.38 1.86 2.02
N ASN A 49 -13.16 0.81 1.77
CA ASN A 49 -14.46 0.95 1.13
C ASN A 49 -15.50 1.58 2.06
N LYS A 50 -15.51 1.18 3.33
CA LYS A 50 -16.40 1.73 4.34
C LYS A 50 -16.00 3.15 4.75
N TYR A 51 -14.70 3.43 4.82
CA TYR A 51 -14.10 4.70 5.20
C TYR A 51 -13.14 5.18 4.10
N PRO A 52 -13.66 5.80 3.03
CA PRO A 52 -12.88 6.17 1.86
C PRO A 52 -11.73 7.12 2.17
N LEU A 53 -10.56 6.81 1.61
CA LEU A 53 -9.44 7.75 1.57
C LEU A 53 -9.80 8.95 0.67
N LEU A 54 -9.43 10.14 1.11
CA LEU A 54 -9.67 11.37 0.37
C LEU A 54 -8.51 11.70 -0.59
N GLY A 55 -8.83 12.43 -1.66
CA GLY A 55 -7.85 12.94 -2.63
C GLY A 55 -7.17 11.85 -3.47
N ILE A 56 -5.93 12.12 -3.87
CA ILE A 56 -5.16 11.26 -4.80
C ILE A 56 -4.97 9.85 -4.23
N LYS A 57 -4.82 9.73 -2.90
CA LYS A 57 -4.65 8.43 -2.23
C LYS A 57 -5.90 7.55 -2.32
N GLY A 58 -7.09 8.14 -2.37
CA GLY A 58 -8.34 7.41 -2.66
C GLY A 58 -8.34 6.83 -4.07
N LYS A 59 -7.87 7.61 -5.06
CA LYS A 59 -7.72 7.12 -6.44
C LYS A 59 -6.68 5.99 -6.52
N ASP A 60 -5.52 6.17 -5.89
CA ASP A 60 -4.48 5.14 -5.80
C ASP A 60 -5.03 3.86 -5.17
N PHE A 61 -5.82 3.97 -4.10
CA PHE A 61 -6.46 2.82 -3.46
C PHE A 61 -7.43 2.10 -4.39
N LYS A 62 -8.26 2.81 -5.18
CA LYS A 62 -9.16 2.16 -6.14
C LYS A 62 -8.44 1.42 -7.25
N HIS A 63 -7.32 1.97 -7.74
CA HIS A 63 -6.44 1.26 -8.66
C HIS A 63 -5.84 0.01 -8.02
N TRP A 64 -5.39 0.11 -6.77
CA TRP A 64 -4.83 -1.00 -6.02
C TRP A 64 -5.87 -2.09 -5.72
N GLU A 65 -7.09 -1.71 -5.33
CA GLU A 65 -8.24 -2.60 -5.11
C GLU A 65 -8.60 -3.39 -6.37
N PHE A 66 -8.59 -2.74 -7.53
CA PHE A 66 -8.80 -3.45 -8.79
C PHE A 66 -7.75 -4.54 -9.03
N VAL A 67 -6.48 -4.25 -8.75
CA VAL A 67 -5.39 -5.24 -8.85
C VAL A 67 -5.59 -6.37 -7.84
N TYR A 68 -6.03 -6.06 -6.62
CA TYR A 68 -6.39 -7.07 -5.62
C TYR A 68 -7.44 -8.05 -6.16
N HIS A 69 -8.48 -7.57 -6.82
CA HIS A 69 -9.49 -8.44 -7.45
C HIS A 69 -8.94 -9.29 -8.62
N LEU A 70 -8.03 -8.75 -9.44
CA LEU A 70 -7.32 -9.53 -10.46
C LEU A 70 -6.45 -10.65 -9.86
N ILE A 71 -5.95 -10.44 -8.63
CA ILE A 71 -5.20 -11.47 -7.91
C ILE A 71 -6.15 -12.58 -7.43
N LEU A 72 -7.29 -12.20 -6.83
CA LEU A 72 -8.32 -13.14 -6.39
C LEU A 72 -8.88 -13.98 -7.55
N SER A 73 -9.16 -13.36 -8.70
CA SER A 73 -9.67 -14.04 -9.89
C SER A 73 -8.60 -14.86 -10.64
N LYS A 74 -7.35 -14.87 -10.16
CA LYS A 74 -6.18 -15.47 -10.82
C LYS A 74 -5.84 -14.88 -12.19
N GLU A 75 -6.52 -13.81 -12.64
CA GLU A 75 -6.27 -13.15 -13.92
C GLU A 75 -4.83 -12.63 -14.06
N HIS A 76 -4.20 -12.22 -12.95
CA HIS A 76 -2.79 -11.79 -12.90
C HIS A 76 -1.79 -12.82 -13.47
N LEU A 77 -2.17 -14.10 -13.60
CA LEU A 77 -1.34 -15.15 -14.20
C LEU A 77 -1.37 -15.11 -15.74
N THR A 78 -2.38 -14.46 -16.34
CA THR A 78 -2.53 -14.33 -17.80
C THR A 78 -1.75 -13.14 -18.34
N GLU A 79 -1.34 -13.17 -19.62
CA GLU A 79 -0.68 -12.02 -20.24
C GLU A 79 -1.56 -10.77 -20.27
N VAL A 80 -2.86 -10.94 -20.54
CA VAL A 80 -3.83 -9.84 -20.50
C VAL A 80 -3.90 -9.23 -19.09
N GLY A 81 -3.97 -10.07 -18.05
CA GLY A 81 -3.98 -9.60 -16.67
C GLY A 81 -2.69 -8.89 -16.27
N LYS A 82 -1.52 -9.41 -16.66
CA LYS A 82 -0.22 -8.74 -16.44
C LYS A 82 -0.16 -7.37 -17.12
N LEU A 83 -0.67 -7.26 -18.35
CA LEU A 83 -0.74 -5.99 -19.08
C LEU A 83 -1.66 -4.99 -18.39
N LYS A 84 -2.84 -5.42 -17.91
CA LYS A 84 -3.76 -4.60 -17.11
C LYS A 84 -3.07 -4.06 -15.86
N ILE A 85 -2.40 -4.94 -15.09
CA ILE A 85 -1.68 -4.54 -13.86
C ILE A 85 -0.58 -3.53 -14.18
N ARG A 86 0.19 -3.74 -15.26
CA ARG A 86 1.24 -2.80 -15.68
C ARG A 86 0.69 -1.43 -16.05
N ALA A 87 -0.44 -1.39 -16.78
CA ALA A 87 -1.10 -0.14 -17.14
C ALA A 87 -1.54 0.64 -15.89
N ILE A 88 -2.22 -0.03 -14.97
CA ILE A 88 -2.69 0.56 -13.71
C ILE A 88 -1.52 1.07 -12.85
N ALA A 89 -0.46 0.27 -12.71
CA ALA A 89 0.73 0.65 -11.95
C ALA A 89 1.42 1.90 -12.54
N SER A 90 1.28 2.13 -13.85
CA SER A 90 1.80 3.33 -14.51
C SER A 90 1.00 4.59 -14.15
N GLU A 91 -0.31 4.46 -13.96
CA GLU A 91 -1.21 5.55 -13.58
C GLU A 91 -1.09 5.94 -12.11
N MET A 92 -0.76 5.00 -11.22
CA MET A 92 -0.49 5.27 -9.81
C MET A 92 0.79 6.10 -9.60
N LYS A 93 1.69 6.19 -10.59
CA LYS A 93 2.92 7.00 -10.49
C LYS A 93 2.60 8.49 -10.63
N ARG A 94 2.47 9.20 -9.51
CA ARG A 94 2.50 10.67 -9.50
C ARG A 94 3.07 11.31 -8.22
N ILE A 95 4.33 11.00 -7.89
CA ILE A 95 5.22 11.93 -7.14
C ILE A 95 6.66 11.80 -7.67
N LYS A 96 6.94 12.27 -8.90
CA LYS A 96 8.28 12.70 -9.34
C LYS A 96 8.16 13.79 -10.40
N LYS A 97 7.79 15.00 -9.94
CA LYS A 97 8.25 16.32 -10.43
C LYS A 97 7.44 17.38 -9.66
N ILE A 98 7.82 17.62 -8.42
CA ILE A 98 7.83 19.01 -7.98
C ILE A 98 9.20 19.48 -8.46
N LEU A 99 9.21 20.18 -9.60
CA LEU A 99 10.35 21.00 -9.99
C LEU A 99 10.41 22.13 -8.95
N ILE A 100 11.35 22.00 -8.01
CA ILE A 100 11.99 23.15 -7.36
C ILE A 100 13.47 23.00 -7.69
#